data_AF-A0A809XY29-F1
#
_entry.id   AF-A0A809XY29-F1
#
_cell.length_a   1.000
_cell.length_b   1.000
_cell.length_c   1.000
_cell.angle_alpha   90.00
_cell.angle_beta   90.00
_cell.angle_gamma   90.00
#
_symmetry.space_group_name_H-M   'P 1'
#
loop_
_entity.id
_entity.type
_entity.pdbx_description
1 polymer ?
#
loop_
_entity_poly.entity_id
_entity_poly.type
_entity_poly.pdbx_seq_one_letter_code
_entity_poly.pdbx_strand_id
1 'polypeptide(L)'
;MAKGFGKNRKRRIQASAKRALSPEAPQRPQPVSRKRGLGPAIGFGLLALVAAGALYFFARPDSPIEPHAAAAPSFVGSQTCSGCHATEAKLWQGSQHRHAMDHATAQTVRGDFNDATIDYAGTRSRFFRKDDKFLVETDGADGKLAVFEAKYTLGVDPLQQYLIEFPDGRIQALSIA
;
A
#
# COMPACT_ATOMS: atom_id res chain seq x y z
N MET A 1 -34.76 28.05 -13.54
CA MET A 1 -35.38 27.09 -14.49
C MET A 1 -36.54 26.38 -13.80
N ALA A 2 -37.62 26.19 -14.53
CA ALA A 2 -38.99 25.99 -14.05
C ALA A 2 -39.29 24.62 -13.43
N LYS A 3 -40.23 24.60 -12.46
CA LYS A 3 -40.97 23.41 -12.00
C LYS A 3 -42.06 23.06 -13.02
N GLY A 4 -42.26 21.77 -13.31
CA GLY A 4 -43.39 21.28 -14.10
C GLY A 4 -43.69 19.82 -13.78
N PHE A 5 -44.65 19.60 -12.88
CA PHE A 5 -45.32 18.32 -12.60
C PHE A 5 -46.37 18.03 -13.68
N GLY A 6 -46.49 16.79 -14.14
CA GLY A 6 -47.56 16.39 -15.08
C GLY A 6 -47.84 14.89 -15.02
N LYS A 7 -49.12 14.54 -14.84
CA LYS A 7 -49.61 13.29 -14.23
C LYS A 7 -49.84 12.12 -15.19
N ASN A 8 -49.98 10.97 -14.52
CA ASN A 8 -50.21 9.60 -14.96
C ASN A 8 -51.63 9.32 -15.52
N ARG A 9 -51.68 8.35 -16.45
CA ARG A 9 -52.70 7.30 -16.66
C ARG A 9 -54.14 7.67 -17.08
N LYS A 10 -54.65 6.95 -18.10
CA LYS A 10 -55.80 6.03 -17.94
C LYS A 10 -55.94 5.03 -19.10
N ARG A 11 -56.34 3.81 -18.70
CA ARG A 11 -56.60 2.59 -19.49
C ARG A 11 -57.80 2.75 -20.43
N ARG A 12 -57.82 1.98 -21.52
CA ARG A 12 -59.04 1.65 -22.26
C ARG A 12 -59.18 0.13 -22.37
N ILE A 13 -60.30 -0.36 -21.86
CA ILE A 13 -60.79 -1.73 -21.91
C ILE A 13 -61.46 -1.93 -23.28
N GLN A 14 -61.26 -3.09 -23.92
CA GLN A 14 -62.17 -3.56 -24.98
C GLN A 14 -62.65 -4.96 -24.64
N ALA A 15 -63.96 -5.14 -24.77
CA ALA A 15 -64.72 -6.33 -24.46
C ALA A 15 -65.02 -7.14 -25.73
N SER A 16 -64.98 -8.46 -25.54
CA SER A 16 -65.80 -9.53 -26.14
C SER A 16 -66.18 -9.50 -27.63
N ALA A 17 -65.82 -10.61 -28.31
CA ALA A 17 -66.71 -11.25 -29.27
C ALA A 17 -66.70 -12.77 -29.03
N LYS A 18 -67.84 -13.31 -28.59
CA LYS A 18 -68.11 -14.75 -28.49
C LYS A 18 -68.31 -15.31 -29.90
N ARG A 19 -67.57 -16.35 -30.28
CA ARG A 19 -67.81 -17.13 -31.50
C ARG A 19 -68.53 -18.42 -31.13
N ALA A 20 -69.62 -18.70 -31.86
CA ALA A 20 -70.50 -19.85 -31.66
C ALA A 20 -69.80 -21.19 -31.94
N LEU A 21 -70.16 -22.21 -31.15
CA LEU A 21 -69.73 -23.60 -31.28
C LEU A 21 -70.56 -24.32 -32.36
N SER A 22 -69.90 -25.01 -33.29
CA SER A 22 -70.52 -26.05 -34.13
C SER A 22 -70.55 -27.39 -33.37
N PRO A 23 -71.50 -28.30 -33.68
CA PRO A 23 -71.63 -29.56 -32.95
C PRO A 23 -70.54 -30.57 -33.30
N GLU A 24 -70.08 -31.25 -32.25
CA GLU A 24 -69.05 -32.30 -32.20
C GLU A 24 -69.47 -33.56 -32.97
N ALA A 25 -68.58 -34.12 -33.80
CA ALA A 25 -68.72 -35.44 -34.39
C ALA A 25 -68.32 -36.55 -33.38
N PRO A 26 -68.94 -37.75 -33.40
CA PRO A 26 -68.69 -38.76 -32.37
C PRO A 26 -67.28 -39.36 -32.53
N GLN A 27 -66.46 -39.20 -31.50
CA GLN A 27 -65.10 -39.74 -31.44
C GLN A 27 -65.12 -41.23 -31.13
N ARG A 28 -64.39 -42.05 -31.92
CA ARG A 28 -64.17 -43.48 -31.63
C ARG A 28 -63.28 -43.64 -30.38
N PRO A 29 -63.51 -44.67 -29.55
CA PRO A 29 -62.64 -44.95 -28.42
C PRO A 29 -61.24 -45.34 -28.91
N GLN A 30 -60.23 -44.63 -28.40
CA GLN A 30 -58.82 -44.92 -28.64
C GLN A 30 -58.32 -45.98 -27.65
N PRO A 31 -57.44 -46.91 -28.07
CA PRO A 31 -56.89 -47.93 -27.19
C PRO A 31 -55.92 -47.30 -26.17
N VAL A 32 -56.10 -47.63 -24.90
CA VAL A 32 -55.25 -47.13 -23.81
C VAL A 32 -53.89 -47.85 -23.86
N SER A 33 -52.89 -47.19 -24.42
CA SER A 33 -51.48 -47.64 -24.39
C SER A 33 -50.91 -47.48 -22.98
N ARG A 34 -50.74 -48.60 -22.27
CA ARG A 34 -50.07 -48.66 -20.97
C ARG A 34 -48.56 -48.42 -21.14
N LYS A 35 -48.10 -47.18 -20.93
CA LYS A 35 -46.66 -46.85 -20.92
C LYS A 35 -45.98 -47.54 -19.74
N ARG A 36 -45.09 -48.51 -20.01
CA ARG A 36 -44.17 -49.05 -19.01
C ARG A 36 -43.17 -47.93 -18.64
N GLY A 37 -43.26 -47.43 -17.41
CA GLY A 37 -42.44 -46.33 -16.93
C GLY A 37 -40.99 -46.75 -16.76
N LEU A 38 -40.09 -46.18 -17.57
CA LEU A 38 -38.64 -46.20 -17.38
C LEU A 38 -38.24 -45.12 -16.33
N GLY A 39 -38.93 -45.09 -15.20
CA GLY A 39 -38.76 -44.07 -14.15
C GLY A 39 -37.62 -44.29 -13.16
N PRO A 40 -37.32 -45.53 -12.69
CA PRO A 40 -36.40 -45.66 -11.55
C PRO A 40 -34.92 -45.49 -11.93
N ALA A 41 -34.49 -45.89 -13.13
CA ALA A 41 -33.07 -45.92 -13.49
C ALA A 41 -32.40 -44.53 -13.60
N ILE A 42 -33.15 -43.50 -14.00
CA ILE A 42 -32.63 -42.12 -14.14
C ILE A 42 -32.50 -41.44 -12.77
N GLY A 43 -33.42 -41.74 -11.83
CA GLY A 43 -33.38 -41.18 -10.47
C GLY A 43 -32.18 -41.67 -9.67
N PHE A 44 -31.80 -42.95 -9.79
CA PHE A 44 -30.62 -43.50 -9.09
C PHE A 44 -29.30 -42.96 -9.63
N GLY A 45 -29.18 -42.73 -10.95
CA GLY A 45 -27.97 -42.16 -11.54
C GLY A 45 -27.71 -40.71 -11.11
N LEU A 46 -28.76 -39.89 -11.05
CA LEU A 46 -28.68 -38.51 -10.55
C LEU A 46 -28.34 -38.46 -9.06
N LEU A 47 -28.94 -39.34 -8.25
CA LEU A 47 -28.65 -39.42 -6.82
C LEU A 47 -27.19 -39.83 -6.56
N ALA A 48 -26.66 -40.78 -7.33
CA ALA A 48 -25.26 -41.22 -7.22
C ALA A 48 -24.27 -40.11 -7.60
N LEU A 49 -24.57 -39.31 -8.63
CA LEU A 49 -23.73 -38.18 -9.04
C LEU A 49 -23.75 -37.04 -8.01
N VAL A 50 -24.91 -36.74 -7.42
CA VAL A 50 -25.01 -35.74 -6.34
C VAL A 50 -24.28 -36.23 -5.09
N ALA A 51 -24.42 -37.50 -4.73
CA ALA A 51 -23.71 -38.09 -3.60
C ALA A 51 -22.19 -38.09 -3.82
N ALA A 52 -21.71 -38.42 -5.02
CA ALA A 52 -20.29 -38.37 -5.37
C ALA A 52 -19.74 -36.94 -5.39
N GLY A 53 -20.50 -35.98 -5.91
CA GLY A 53 -20.14 -34.56 -5.88
C GLY A 53 -20.09 -33.99 -4.46
N ALA A 54 -21.05 -34.35 -3.62
CA ALA A 54 -21.05 -33.99 -2.20
C ALA A 54 -19.86 -34.63 -1.48
N LEU A 55 -19.60 -35.93 -1.68
CA LEU A 55 -18.42 -36.61 -1.13
C LEU A 55 -17.13 -35.94 -1.58
N TYR A 56 -16.99 -35.58 -2.85
CA TYR A 56 -15.81 -34.88 -3.34
C TYR A 56 -15.65 -33.47 -2.74
N PHE A 57 -16.77 -32.75 -2.52
CA PHE A 57 -16.77 -31.43 -1.93
C PHE A 57 -16.45 -31.46 -0.41
N PHE A 58 -17.01 -32.44 0.31
CA PHE A 58 -16.81 -32.61 1.75
C PHE A 58 -15.52 -33.38 2.11
N ALA A 59 -15.03 -34.25 1.22
CA ALA A 59 -13.76 -34.97 1.41
C ALA A 59 -12.57 -34.24 0.77
N ARG A 60 -12.77 -33.03 0.22
CA ARG A 60 -11.68 -32.19 -0.24
C ARG A 60 -10.88 -31.77 0.99
N PRO A 61 -9.63 -32.24 1.16
CA PRO A 61 -8.82 -31.75 2.26
C PRO A 61 -8.58 -30.26 2.01
N ASP A 62 -8.88 -29.43 3.00
CA ASP A 62 -8.40 -28.05 3.00
C ASP A 62 -6.88 -28.13 2.86
N SER A 63 -6.35 -27.50 1.82
CA SER A 63 -4.90 -27.36 1.69
C SER A 63 -4.46 -26.57 2.92
N PRO A 64 -3.59 -27.12 3.78
CA PRO A 64 -3.09 -26.37 4.91
C PRO A 64 -2.47 -25.09 4.34
N ILE A 65 -2.99 -23.94 4.78
CA ILE A 65 -2.30 -22.67 4.59
C ILE A 65 -1.08 -22.79 5.51
N GLU A 66 0.00 -23.36 4.96
CA GLU A 66 1.31 -23.32 5.59
C GLU A 66 1.59 -21.84 5.88
N PRO A 67 1.72 -21.44 7.16
CA PRO A 67 2.06 -20.08 7.48
C PRO A 67 3.43 -19.81 6.86
N HIS A 68 3.46 -19.00 5.81
CA HIS A 68 4.71 -18.53 5.25
C HIS A 68 5.37 -17.73 6.37
N ALA A 69 6.45 -18.27 6.93
CA ALA A 69 7.25 -17.55 7.91
C ALA A 69 7.68 -16.24 7.24
N ALA A 70 7.04 -15.14 7.61
CA ALA A 70 7.36 -13.85 7.04
C ALA A 70 8.82 -13.57 7.36
N ALA A 71 9.63 -13.39 6.32
CA ALA A 71 11.01 -12.96 6.49
C ALA A 71 11.01 -11.69 7.35
N ALA A 72 12.04 -11.53 8.19
CA ALA A 72 12.19 -10.33 8.98
C ALA A 72 12.12 -9.09 8.06
N PRO A 73 11.39 -8.03 8.44
CA PRO A 73 11.28 -6.85 7.61
C PRO A 73 12.67 -6.26 7.37
N SER A 74 12.94 -5.89 6.13
CA SER A 74 14.19 -5.25 5.70
C SER A 74 13.90 -3.85 5.14
N PHE A 75 14.88 -2.95 5.24
CA PHE A 75 14.76 -1.62 4.67
C PHE A 75 15.00 -1.66 3.16
N VAL A 76 13.94 -1.45 2.38
CA VAL A 76 13.97 -1.54 0.90
C VAL A 76 14.29 -0.21 0.19
N GLY A 77 14.50 0.86 0.96
CA GLY A 77 14.72 2.21 0.43
C GLY A 77 13.44 2.85 -0.14
N SER A 78 13.40 4.18 -0.13
CA SER A 78 12.22 4.95 -0.55
C SER A 78 11.91 4.84 -2.05
N GLN A 79 12.92 4.54 -2.89
CA GLN A 79 12.74 4.40 -4.34
C GLN A 79 11.81 3.25 -4.70
N THR A 80 11.86 2.14 -3.95
CA THR A 80 10.96 0.99 -4.12
C THR A 80 9.49 1.40 -3.98
N CYS A 81 9.19 2.32 -3.06
CA CYS A 81 7.83 2.81 -2.81
C CYS A 81 7.34 3.77 -3.91
N SER A 82 8.26 4.50 -4.55
CA SER A 82 7.95 5.63 -5.44
C SER A 82 7.16 5.25 -6.70
N GLY A 83 7.27 3.99 -7.15
CA GLY A 83 6.56 3.50 -8.33
C GLY A 83 5.04 3.40 -8.15
N CYS A 84 4.59 2.99 -6.95
CA CYS A 84 3.15 2.90 -6.63
C CYS A 84 2.64 4.16 -5.91
N HIS A 85 3.51 4.88 -5.20
CA HIS A 85 3.18 6.05 -4.38
C HIS A 85 3.80 7.33 -4.94
N ALA A 86 3.49 7.65 -6.19
CA ALA A 86 4.11 8.76 -6.91
C ALA A 86 3.80 10.13 -6.29
N THR A 87 2.57 10.35 -5.83
CA THR A 87 2.14 11.62 -5.22
C THR A 87 2.88 11.85 -3.91
N GLU A 88 2.92 10.85 -3.03
CA GLU A 88 3.60 10.90 -1.75
C GLU A 88 5.11 11.05 -1.93
N ALA A 89 5.69 10.30 -2.87
CA ALA A 89 7.11 10.41 -3.21
C ALA A 89 7.46 11.85 -3.65
N LYS A 90 6.64 12.48 -4.49
CA LYS A 90 6.85 13.87 -4.92
C LYS A 90 6.77 14.87 -3.76
N LEU A 91 5.78 14.73 -2.89
CA LEU A 91 5.63 15.61 -1.71
C LEU A 91 6.79 15.42 -0.73
N TRP A 92 7.19 14.17 -0.48
CA TRP A 92 8.31 13.86 0.40
C TRP A 92 9.65 14.38 -0.14
N GLN A 93 9.92 14.21 -1.44
CA GLN A 93 11.17 14.65 -2.08
C GLN A 93 11.43 16.14 -1.91
N GLY A 94 10.39 16.99 -1.94
CA GLY A 94 10.52 18.42 -1.71
C GLY A 94 10.45 18.85 -0.24
N SER A 95 10.26 17.91 0.69
CA SER A 95 10.11 18.20 2.11
C SER A 95 11.47 18.20 2.83
N GLN A 96 11.54 18.87 3.98
CA GLN A 96 12.74 18.82 4.82
C GLN A 96 13.03 17.41 5.37
N HIS A 97 12.03 16.52 5.45
CA HIS A 97 12.24 15.13 5.87
C HIS A 97 13.17 14.37 4.92
N ARG A 98 13.12 14.65 3.60
CA ARG A 98 14.05 14.04 2.64
C ARG A 98 15.50 14.41 2.96
N HIS A 99 15.71 15.62 3.43
CA HIS A 99 17.00 16.23 3.71
C HIS A 99 17.33 16.24 5.21
N ALA A 100 16.59 15.47 6.01
CA ALA A 100 16.74 15.48 7.46
C ALA A 100 18.12 15.01 7.89
N MET A 101 18.72 14.06 7.16
CA MET A 101 20.12 13.70 7.28
C MET A 101 20.70 13.52 5.88
N ASP A 102 21.79 14.20 5.58
CA ASP A 102 22.52 14.10 4.31
C ASP A 102 24.03 14.05 4.60
N HIS A 103 24.82 13.51 3.66
CA HIS A 103 26.27 13.60 3.75
C HIS A 103 26.71 15.07 3.71
N ALA A 104 27.73 15.43 4.49
CA ALA A 104 28.30 16.77 4.46
C ALA A 104 29.11 16.97 3.16
N THR A 105 28.60 17.80 2.27
CA THR A 105 29.17 18.14 0.97
C THR A 105 29.06 19.64 0.74
N ALA A 106 29.73 20.16 -0.27
CA ALA A 106 29.61 21.57 -0.66
C ALA A 106 28.16 21.99 -1.02
N GLN A 107 27.28 21.03 -1.35
CA GLN A 107 25.88 21.28 -1.70
C GLN A 107 24.93 21.22 -0.50
N THR A 108 25.32 20.53 0.57
CA THR A 108 24.42 20.22 1.70
C THR A 108 24.79 20.97 2.98
N VAL A 109 26.07 21.35 3.14
CA VAL A 109 26.55 22.16 4.25
C VAL A 109 26.11 23.61 4.06
N ARG A 110 25.45 24.16 5.08
CA ARG A 110 24.94 25.54 5.11
C ARG A 110 25.70 26.46 6.06
N GLY A 111 26.46 25.88 6.99
CA GLY A 111 27.27 26.58 7.98
C GLY A 111 28.58 27.09 7.39
N ASP A 112 29.19 28.02 8.12
CA ASP A 112 30.47 28.59 7.71
C ASP A 112 31.63 27.68 8.16
N PHE A 113 32.36 27.14 7.19
CA PHE A 113 33.59 26.36 7.41
C PHE A 113 34.82 27.10 6.84
N ASN A 114 34.79 28.44 6.82
CA ASN A 114 35.93 29.28 6.44
C ASN A 114 36.63 29.83 7.70
N ASP A 115 37.08 28.93 8.57
CA ASP A 115 37.71 29.23 9.87
C ASP A 115 36.79 29.95 10.87
N ALA A 116 35.48 29.68 10.80
CA ALA A 116 34.52 30.19 11.76
C ALA A 116 34.77 29.59 13.16
N THR A 117 34.61 30.41 14.20
CA THR A 117 34.80 29.98 15.58
C THR A 117 33.57 30.22 16.43
N ILE A 118 33.24 29.28 17.31
CA ILE A 118 32.16 29.38 18.29
C ILE A 118 32.73 29.10 19.67
N ASP A 119 32.48 30.02 20.62
CA ASP A 119 32.84 29.87 22.02
C ASP A 119 31.58 29.44 22.80
N TYR A 120 31.54 28.20 23.29
CA TYR A 120 30.39 27.62 24.00
C TYR A 120 30.84 26.72 25.15
N ALA A 121 30.19 26.85 26.31
CA ALA A 121 30.46 26.03 27.50
C ALA A 121 31.95 25.94 27.92
N GLY A 122 32.74 26.98 27.64
CA GLY A 122 34.18 27.02 27.95
C GLY A 122 35.09 26.38 26.90
N THR A 123 34.53 25.84 25.82
CA THR A 123 35.28 25.32 24.67
C THR A 123 35.17 26.28 23.48
N ARG A 124 36.32 26.61 22.89
CA ARG A 124 36.38 27.26 21.57
C ARG A 124 36.45 26.20 20.49
N SER A 125 35.42 26.13 19.64
CA SER A 125 35.39 25.22 18.49
C SER A 125 35.67 25.99 17.20
N ARG A 126 36.41 25.38 16.26
CA ARG A 126 36.71 25.95 14.93
C ARG A 126 36.20 25.06 13.82
N PHE A 127 35.45 25.64 12.89
CA PHE A 127 34.89 24.98 11.71
C PHE A 127 35.71 25.39 10.49
N PHE A 128 36.28 24.41 9.79
CA PHE A 128 37.18 24.67 8.67
C PHE A 128 37.09 23.58 7.60
N ARG A 129 37.55 23.90 6.39
CA ARG A 129 37.68 22.92 5.30
C ARG A 129 39.13 22.52 5.10
N LYS A 130 39.32 21.25 4.76
CA LYS A 130 40.59 20.74 4.23
C LYS A 130 40.26 19.83 3.05
N ASP A 131 40.71 20.23 1.87
CA ASP A 131 40.30 19.59 0.61
C ASP A 131 38.76 19.57 0.48
N ASP A 132 38.17 18.41 0.20
CA ASP A 132 36.72 18.22 0.11
C ASP A 132 36.04 17.93 1.45
N LYS A 133 36.79 17.95 2.56
CA LYS A 133 36.28 17.59 3.89
C LYS A 133 35.90 18.81 4.72
N PHE A 134 34.81 18.65 5.46
CA PHE A 134 34.34 19.57 6.49
C PHE A 134 34.84 19.08 7.84
N LEU A 135 35.62 19.92 8.53
CA LEU A 135 36.32 19.56 9.77
C LEU A 135 35.91 20.49 10.90
N VAL A 136 35.86 19.95 12.10
CA VAL A 136 35.61 20.70 13.33
C VAL A 136 36.69 20.36 14.34
N GLU A 137 37.42 21.38 14.79
CA GLU A 137 38.31 21.30 15.95
C GLU A 137 37.49 21.63 17.20
N THR A 138 37.30 20.66 18.09
CA THR A 138 36.45 20.78 19.30
C THR A 138 36.88 19.76 20.35
N ASP A 139 36.30 19.80 21.55
CA ASP A 139 36.63 18.86 22.62
C ASP A 139 36.19 17.42 22.29
N GLY A 140 37.11 16.48 22.49
CA GLY A 140 36.85 15.05 22.39
C GLY A 140 36.32 14.47 23.69
N ALA A 141 36.10 13.15 23.71
CA ALA A 141 35.60 12.43 24.88
C ALA A 141 36.52 12.53 26.12
N ASP A 142 37.79 12.90 25.94
CA ASP A 142 38.77 13.14 27.02
C ASP A 142 38.87 14.62 27.44
N GLY A 143 38.01 15.49 26.88
CA GLY A 143 37.97 16.93 27.14
C GLY A 143 39.06 17.73 26.44
N LYS A 144 39.90 17.10 25.60
CA LYS A 144 40.96 17.80 24.85
C LYS A 144 40.50 18.14 23.45
N LEU A 145 41.02 19.22 22.89
CA LEU A 145 40.76 19.58 21.51
C LEU A 145 41.31 18.52 20.55
N ALA A 146 40.48 18.11 19.61
CA ALA A 146 40.81 17.24 18.50
C ALA A 146 40.02 17.66 17.25
N VAL A 147 40.49 17.20 16.09
CA VAL A 147 39.85 17.47 14.80
C VAL A 147 39.01 16.27 14.40
N PHE A 148 37.73 16.52 14.11
CA PHE A 148 36.78 15.52 13.65
C PHE A 148 36.20 15.91 12.30
N GLU A 149 35.91 14.91 11.46
CA GLU A 149 35.19 15.12 10.21
C GLU A 149 33.70 15.24 10.51
N ALA A 150 33.10 16.37 10.12
CA ALA A 150 31.65 16.50 10.03
C ALA A 150 31.20 15.67 8.83
N LYS A 151 30.79 14.41 9.07
CA LYS A 151 30.41 13.45 8.04
C LYS A 151 29.02 13.68 7.48
N TYR A 152 28.11 14.18 8.31
CA TYR A 152 26.71 14.38 7.96
C TYR A 152 26.19 15.72 8.46
N THR A 153 25.23 16.26 7.73
CA THR A 153 24.35 17.33 8.18
C THR A 153 23.08 16.71 8.75
N LEU A 154 22.51 17.31 9.78
CA LEU A 154 21.24 16.90 10.38
C LEU A 154 20.32 18.11 10.53
N GLY A 155 19.18 18.11 9.85
CA GLY A 155 18.28 19.27 9.76
C GLY A 155 18.61 20.22 8.61
N VAL A 156 17.73 21.20 8.40
CA VAL A 156 17.74 22.10 7.24
C VAL A 156 17.33 23.53 7.61
N ASP A 157 16.10 23.75 8.09
CA ASP A 157 15.60 25.04 8.61
C ASP A 157 14.76 24.78 9.88
N PRO A 158 14.81 25.65 10.90
CA PRO A 158 15.65 26.85 11.02
C PRO A 158 17.10 26.55 11.44
N LEU A 159 17.44 25.28 11.65
CA LEU A 159 18.74 24.85 12.18
C LEU A 159 19.27 23.66 11.38
N GLN A 160 20.58 23.66 11.14
CA GLN A 160 21.32 22.50 10.63
C GLN A 160 22.45 22.17 11.60
N GLN A 161 22.37 21.00 12.22
CA GLN A 161 23.40 20.42 13.07
C GLN A 161 24.44 19.66 12.23
N TYR A 162 25.64 19.46 12.78
CA TYR A 162 26.65 18.57 12.22
C TYR A 162 26.90 17.35 13.09
N LEU A 163 27.07 16.21 12.43
CA LEU A 163 27.38 14.92 13.02
C LEU A 163 28.85 14.60 12.73
N ILE A 164 29.65 14.50 13.79
CA ILE A 164 31.07 14.16 13.70
C ILE A 164 31.30 12.66 13.87
N GLU A 165 32.26 12.10 13.13
CA GLU A 165 32.65 10.69 13.22
C GLU A 165 33.95 10.54 14.03
N PHE A 166 33.95 9.61 14.99
CA PHE A 166 35.12 9.21 15.76
C PHE A 166 35.93 8.11 15.05
N PRO A 167 37.20 7.89 15.41
CA PRO A 167 38.03 6.84 14.81
C PRO A 167 37.46 5.41 14.92
N ASP A 168 36.57 5.16 15.87
CA ASP A 168 35.90 3.87 16.07
C ASP A 168 34.58 3.73 15.28
N GLY A 169 34.23 4.72 14.45
CA GLY A 169 33.04 4.75 13.62
C GLY A 169 31.77 5.22 14.33
N ARG A 170 31.84 5.58 15.62
CA ARG A 170 30.69 6.21 16.29
C ARG A 170 30.47 7.63 15.75
N ILE A 171 29.21 8.04 15.74
CA ILE A 171 28.78 9.36 15.26
C ILE A 171 28.11 10.10 16.41
N GLN A 172 28.45 11.38 16.57
CA GLN A 172 27.89 12.25 17.62
C GLN A 172 27.44 13.58 17.02
N ALA A 173 26.27 14.05 17.44
CA ALA A 173 25.84 15.42 17.17
C ALA A 173 26.66 16.38 18.04
N LEU A 174 27.23 17.41 17.43
CA LEU A 174 27.88 18.49 18.18
C LEU A 174 26.89 19.14 19.15
N SER A 175 27.38 19.75 20.22
CA SER A 175 26.57 20.56 21.14
C SER A 175 26.31 21.99 20.63
N ILE A 176 26.82 22.31 19.44
CA ILE A 176 26.79 23.60 18.76
C ILE A 176 26.31 23.44 17.32
N ALA A 177 25.66 24.47 16.78
CA ALA A 177 25.19 24.56 15.39
C ALA A 177 24.98 26.00 14.95
#